data_AF-A0A975YBQ1-F1
#
_entry.id   AF-A0A975YBQ1-F1
#
_cell.length_a   1.000
_cell.length_b   1.000
_cell.length_c   1.000
_cell.angle_alpha   90.00
_cell.angle_beta   90.00
_cell.angle_gamma   90.00
#
_symmetry.space_group_name_H-M   'P 1'
#
loop_
_entity.id
_entity.type
_entity.pdbx_description
1 polymer ?
#
loop_
_entity_poly.entity_id
_entity_poly.type
_entity_poly.pdbx_seq_one_letter_code
_entity_poly.pdbx_strand_id
1 'polypeptide(L)'
;MRITPRKEEVEAVKALLEDPGFDSADQMAKALIKEIGEILQMRDWVALVHTWNDGSRGLNWAPFGNESEARAFASKLSIGGTGRLVKLYAPGVMLANVDGKKGWKGYCQHPDCAHAPFTHSAASAARGACQIPTCPCDKFRK
;
A
#
# COMPACT_ATOMS: atom_id res chain seq x y z
N MET A 1 -4.74 -14.13 2.71
CA MET A 1 -3.68 -13.16 2.37
C MET A 1 -2.31 -13.77 2.63
N ARG A 2 -1.62 -14.23 1.59
CA ARG A 2 -0.18 -14.48 1.64
C ARG A 2 0.56 -13.19 1.26
N ILE A 3 1.50 -12.77 2.11
CA ILE A 3 2.35 -11.63 1.85
C ILE A 3 3.74 -12.14 1.49
N THR A 4 4.23 -11.72 0.32
CA THR A 4 5.66 -11.74 0.02
C THR A 4 6.20 -10.35 0.36
N PRO A 5 7.03 -10.22 1.42
CA PRO A 5 7.61 -8.93 1.81
C PRO A 5 8.47 -8.36 0.69
N ARG A 6 8.31 -7.07 0.40
CA ARG A 6 9.19 -6.34 -0.52
C ARG A 6 10.41 -5.83 0.26
N LYS A 7 11.51 -5.61 -0.44
CA LYS A 7 12.77 -5.13 0.19
C LYS A 7 12.53 -3.90 1.07
N GLU A 8 11.82 -2.90 0.56
CA GLU A 8 11.50 -1.66 1.29
C GLU A 8 10.66 -1.88 2.56
N GLU A 9 9.75 -2.85 2.55
CA GLU A 9 8.90 -3.18 3.70
C GLU A 9 9.73 -3.85 4.79
N VAL A 10 10.66 -4.72 4.39
CA VAL A 10 11.63 -5.36 5.30
C VAL A 10 12.55 -4.30 5.91
N GLU A 11 13.09 -3.37 5.11
CA GLU A 11 13.95 -2.32 5.66
C GLU A 11 13.21 -1.37 6.61
N ALA A 12 11.94 -1.04 6.35
CA ALA A 12 11.13 -0.23 7.27
C ALA A 12 10.93 -0.93 8.63
N VAL A 13 10.62 -2.23 8.60
CA VAL A 13 10.49 -3.04 9.83
C VAL A 13 11.83 -3.18 10.55
N LYS A 14 12.93 -3.42 9.82
CA LYS A 14 14.27 -3.49 10.41
C LYS A 14 14.66 -2.19 11.11
N ALA A 15 14.37 -1.03 10.50
CA ALA A 15 14.65 0.27 11.10
C ALA A 15 13.99 0.43 12.48
N LEU A 16 12.77 -0.07 12.65
CA LEU A 16 12.09 -0.08 13.97
C LEU A 16 12.71 -1.09 14.95
N LEU A 17 13.12 -2.27 14.47
CA LEU A 17 13.75 -3.27 15.32
C LEU A 17 15.14 -2.84 15.81
N GLU A 18 15.83 -2.01 15.03
CA GLU A 18 17.17 -1.50 15.32
C GLU A 18 17.14 -0.11 16.00
N ASP A 19 15.95 0.45 16.25
CA ASP A 19 15.78 1.77 16.90
C ASP A 19 16.09 1.67 18.41
N PRO A 20 17.15 2.35 18.90
CA PRO A 20 17.48 2.34 20.32
C PRO A 20 16.53 3.19 21.18
N GLY A 21 15.59 3.92 20.56
CA GLY A 21 14.65 4.82 21.23
C GLY A 21 13.45 4.14 21.90
N PHE A 22 13.33 2.82 21.83
CA PHE A 22 12.27 2.09 22.52
C PHE A 22 12.68 1.71 23.94
N ASP A 23 11.95 2.21 24.94
CA ASP A 23 12.22 1.95 26.36
C ASP A 23 11.70 0.58 26.82
N SER A 24 10.84 -0.06 26.03
CA SER A 24 10.26 -1.37 26.37
C SER A 24 9.79 -2.16 25.14
N ALA A 25 9.69 -3.48 25.31
CA ALA A 25 9.14 -4.39 24.30
C ALA A 25 7.70 -4.03 23.91
N ASP A 26 6.89 -3.53 24.85
CA ASP A 26 5.51 -3.11 24.60
C ASP A 26 5.44 -1.91 23.64
N GLN A 27 6.36 -0.95 23.78
CA GLN A 27 6.42 0.20 22.86
C GLN A 27 6.83 -0.25 21.46
N MET A 28 7.87 -1.09 21.36
CA MET A 28 8.34 -1.64 20.09
C MET A 28 7.25 -2.47 19.39
N ALA A 29 6.55 -3.34 20.12
CA ALA A 29 5.47 -4.15 19.56
C ALA A 29 4.35 -3.29 18.99
N LYS A 30 3.95 -2.22 19.69
CA LYS A 30 2.94 -1.27 19.20
C LYS A 30 3.42 -0.54 17.93
N ALA A 31 4.70 -0.14 17.88
CA ALA A 31 5.27 0.51 16.71
C ALA A 31 5.30 -0.43 15.49
N LEU A 32 5.73 -1.68 15.68
CA LEU A 32 5.75 -2.70 14.62
C LEU A 32 4.35 -2.98 14.07
N ILE A 33 3.35 -3.16 14.93
CA ILE A 33 1.97 -3.41 14.50
C ILE A 33 1.44 -2.24 13.66
N LYS A 34 1.73 -0.99 14.06
CA LYS A 34 1.34 0.20 13.31
C LYS A 34 2.04 0.25 11.95
N GLU A 35 3.35 0.02 11.89
CA GLU A 35 4.11 0.04 10.63
C GLU A 35 3.65 -1.04 9.67
N ILE A 36 3.40 -2.26 10.17
CA ILE A 36 2.84 -3.33 9.34
C ILE A 36 1.45 -2.94 8.83
N GLY A 37 0.61 -2.33 9.67
CA GLY A 37 -0.70 -1.81 9.26
C GLY A 37 -0.59 -0.78 8.14
N GLU A 38 0.32 0.20 8.28
CA GLU A 38 0.64 1.20 7.25
C GLU A 38 1.09 0.53 5.94
N ILE A 39 2.02 -0.42 6.01
CA ILE A 39 2.48 -1.18 4.85
C ILE A 39 1.32 -1.87 4.14
N LEU A 40 0.42 -2.52 4.87
CA LEU A 40 -0.71 -3.23 4.27
C LEU A 40 -1.74 -2.29 3.65
N GLN A 41 -1.95 -1.10 4.23
CA GLN A 41 -2.83 -0.08 3.66
C GLN A 41 -2.28 0.54 2.38
N MET A 42 -0.96 0.49 2.18
CA MET A 42 -0.27 0.98 0.98
C MET A 42 -0.23 -0.05 -0.16
N ARG A 43 -0.88 -1.21 -0.01
CA ARG A 43 -0.90 -2.28 -1.03
C ARG A 43 -2.26 -2.39 -1.71
N ASP A 44 -2.20 -2.59 -3.02
CA ASP A 44 -3.34 -3.06 -3.80
C ASP A 44 -3.59 -4.54 -3.47
N TRP A 45 -4.86 -4.91 -3.42
CA TRP A 45 -5.31 -6.26 -3.16
C TRP A 45 -6.28 -6.74 -4.23
N VAL A 46 -6.63 -8.01 -4.17
CA VAL A 46 -7.69 -8.60 -5.00
C VAL A 46 -8.79 -9.15 -4.10
N ALA A 47 -10.03 -8.92 -4.49
CA ALA A 47 -11.20 -9.59 -3.95
C ALA A 47 -11.76 -10.59 -4.97
N LEU A 48 -12.20 -11.74 -4.50
CA LEU A 48 -13.09 -12.62 -5.23
C LEU A 48 -14.53 -12.26 -4.85
N VAL A 49 -15.30 -11.80 -5.83
CA VAL A 49 -16.71 -11.42 -5.68
C VAL A 49 -17.57 -12.49 -6.32
N HIS A 50 -18.47 -13.10 -5.55
CA HIS A 50 -19.31 -14.21 -6.01
C HIS A 50 -20.76 -13.80 -6.25
N THR A 51 -21.42 -14.56 -7.12
CA THR A 51 -22.85 -14.46 -7.43
C THR A 51 -23.40 -15.87 -7.50
N TRP A 52 -24.49 -16.13 -6.78
CA TRP A 52 -25.14 -17.44 -6.77
C TRP A 52 -25.78 -17.75 -8.13
N ASN A 53 -26.17 -19.02 -8.35
CA ASN A 53 -26.76 -19.47 -9.61
C ASN A 53 -28.11 -18.79 -9.93
N ASP A 54 -28.83 -18.35 -8.90
CA ASP A 54 -30.09 -17.60 -9.04
C ASP A 54 -29.87 -16.10 -9.35
N GLY A 55 -28.62 -15.68 -9.52
CA GLY A 55 -28.23 -14.30 -9.80
C GLY A 55 -28.16 -13.41 -8.56
N SER A 56 -28.47 -13.93 -7.36
CA SER A 56 -28.36 -13.16 -6.13
C SER A 56 -26.90 -12.93 -5.72
N ARG A 57 -26.65 -11.84 -4.99
CA ARG A 57 -25.29 -11.48 -4.55
C ARG A 57 -24.74 -12.57 -3.62
N GLY A 58 -23.54 -13.03 -3.94
CA GLY A 58 -22.83 -14.04 -3.18
C GLY A 58 -21.96 -13.47 -2.06
N LEU A 59 -21.09 -14.32 -1.55
CA LEU A 59 -20.07 -13.96 -0.58
C LEU A 59 -18.84 -13.37 -1.27
N ASN A 60 -18.12 -12.49 -0.57
CA ASN A 60 -16.88 -11.91 -1.07
C ASN A 60 -15.72 -12.35 -0.19
N TRP A 61 -14.60 -12.72 -0.81
CA TRP A 61 -13.37 -13.08 -0.10
C TRP A 61 -12.25 -12.12 -0.48
N ALA A 62 -11.59 -11.58 0.52
CA ALA A 62 -10.46 -10.66 0.41
C ALA A 62 -9.74 -10.56 1.76
N PRO A 63 -8.50 -10.05 1.81
CA PRO A 63 -7.64 -9.71 0.67
C PRO A 63 -6.82 -10.91 0.16
N PHE A 64 -6.68 -10.98 -1.16
CA PHE A 64 -5.67 -11.80 -1.85
C PHE A 64 -4.53 -10.91 -2.36
N GLY A 65 -3.29 -11.40 -2.26
CA GLY A 65 -2.10 -10.65 -2.67
C GLY A 65 -1.95 -10.50 -4.19
N ASN A 66 -2.60 -11.38 -4.96
CA ASN A 66 -2.66 -11.32 -6.42
C ASN A 66 -3.83 -12.17 -6.96
N GLU A 67 -4.08 -12.08 -8.27
CA GLU A 67 -5.15 -12.84 -8.92
C GLU A 67 -4.94 -14.36 -8.87
N SER A 68 -3.69 -14.84 -8.95
CA SER A 68 -3.41 -16.27 -8.94
C SER A 68 -3.80 -16.92 -7.61
N GLU A 69 -3.54 -16.24 -6.48
CA GLU A 69 -3.97 -16.70 -5.15
C GLU A 69 -5.50 -16.78 -5.07
N ALA A 70 -6.20 -15.75 -5.58
CA ALA A 70 -7.66 -15.72 -5.61
C ALA A 70 -8.25 -16.85 -6.47
N ARG A 71 -7.66 -17.12 -7.65
CA ARG A 71 -8.08 -18.23 -8.53
C ARG A 71 -7.82 -19.60 -7.90
N ALA A 72 -6.66 -19.78 -7.25
CA ALA A 72 -6.34 -21.01 -6.55
C ALA A 72 -7.32 -21.25 -5.39
N PHE A 73 -7.69 -20.20 -4.65
CA PHE A 73 -8.74 -20.28 -3.64
C PHE A 73 -10.10 -20.64 -4.25
N ALA A 74 -10.53 -19.94 -5.30
CA ALA A 74 -11.81 -20.19 -5.98
C ALA A 74 -11.95 -21.63 -6.48
N SER A 75 -10.89 -22.21 -7.03
CA SER A 75 -10.88 -23.59 -7.55
C SER A 75 -11.17 -24.66 -6.49
N LYS A 76 -10.96 -24.34 -5.21
CA LYS A 76 -11.17 -25.27 -4.09
C LYS A 76 -12.52 -25.10 -3.40
N LEU A 77 -13.20 -23.98 -3.64
CA LEU A 77 -14.35 -23.57 -2.84
C LEU A 77 -15.62 -24.37 -3.19
N SER A 78 -15.80 -24.79 -4.44
CA SER A 78 -16.87 -25.69 -4.90
C SER A 78 -18.29 -25.35 -4.40
N ILE A 79 -18.69 -24.08 -4.47
CA ILE A 79 -19.99 -23.59 -3.97
C ILE A 79 -21.02 -23.24 -5.06
N GLY A 80 -20.81 -23.67 -6.31
CA GLY A 80 -21.65 -23.25 -7.45
C GLY A 80 -21.58 -21.73 -7.71
N GLY A 81 -22.44 -21.21 -8.59
CA GLY A 81 -22.44 -19.79 -8.95
C GLY A 81 -21.30 -19.38 -9.89
N THR A 82 -21.11 -18.06 -10.00
CA THR A 82 -20.02 -17.46 -10.77
C THR A 82 -19.20 -16.53 -9.88
N GLY A 83 -17.91 -16.39 -10.21
CA GLY A 83 -16.98 -15.52 -9.48
C GLY A 83 -16.26 -14.58 -10.43
N ARG A 84 -16.04 -13.34 -9.98
CA ARG A 84 -15.18 -12.37 -10.66
C ARG A 84 -14.12 -11.82 -9.73
N LEU A 85 -12.96 -11.50 -10.29
CA LEU A 85 -11.90 -10.83 -9.53
C LEU A 85 -12.10 -9.32 -9.62
N VAL A 86 -11.97 -8.65 -8.48
CA VAL A 86 -12.05 -7.19 -8.37
C VAL A 86 -10.77 -6.70 -7.73
N LYS A 87 -10.09 -5.76 -8.40
CA LYS A 87 -8.93 -5.09 -7.83
C LYS A 87 -9.41 -4.11 -6.74
N LEU A 88 -8.84 -4.24 -5.54
CA LEU A 88 -9.02 -3.31 -4.43
C LEU A 88 -7.81 -2.39 -4.42
N TYR A 89 -8.02 -1.12 -4.75
CA TYR A 89 -6.95 -0.13 -4.75
C TYR A 89 -6.59 0.29 -3.33
N ALA A 90 -5.29 0.48 -3.07
CA ALA A 90 -4.74 0.85 -1.79
C ALA A 90 -5.32 2.19 -1.29
N PRO A 91 -6.16 2.21 -0.24
CA PRO A 91 -6.68 3.47 0.29
C PRO A 91 -5.56 4.34 0.88
N GLY A 92 -4.51 3.73 1.44
CA GLY A 92 -3.34 4.44 1.94
C GLY A 92 -2.62 5.22 0.84
N VAL A 93 -2.51 4.65 -0.37
CA VAL A 93 -1.90 5.35 -1.53
C VAL A 93 -2.77 6.54 -1.94
N MET A 94 -4.09 6.41 -1.91
CA MET A 94 -4.99 7.52 -2.23
C MET A 94 -4.84 8.67 -1.24
N LEU A 95 -4.81 8.38 0.06
CA LEU A 95 -4.60 9.39 1.09
C LEU A 95 -3.20 10.02 0.99
N ALA A 96 -2.16 9.20 0.83
CA ALA A 96 -0.79 9.67 0.65
C ALA A 96 -0.61 10.54 -0.62
N ASN A 97 -1.42 10.33 -1.65
CA ASN A 97 -1.41 11.17 -2.85
C ASN A 97 -2.05 12.55 -2.61
N VAL A 98 -2.95 12.67 -1.63
CA VAL A 98 -3.58 13.93 -1.25
C VAL A 98 -2.73 14.69 -0.23
N ASP A 99 -2.30 13.99 0.84
CA ASP A 99 -1.65 14.62 1.99
C ASP A 99 -0.11 14.61 1.90
N GLY A 100 0.44 13.78 1.01
CA GLY A 100 1.84 13.41 1.00
C GLY A 100 2.18 12.33 2.04
N LYS A 101 3.30 11.63 1.84
CA LYS A 101 3.82 10.64 2.80
C LYS A 101 5.35 10.68 2.87
N LYS A 102 5.88 11.23 3.96
CA LYS A 102 7.33 11.32 4.21
C LYS A 102 7.92 9.93 4.44
N GLY A 103 9.16 9.72 3.99
CA GLY A 103 9.89 8.47 4.19
C GLY A 103 9.35 7.26 3.41
N TRP A 104 8.29 7.42 2.62
CA TRP A 104 7.73 6.32 1.85
C TRP A 104 8.33 6.24 0.45
N LYS A 105 8.79 5.05 0.06
CA LYS A 105 9.37 4.82 -1.26
C LYS A 105 8.38 5.18 -2.36
N GLY A 106 8.85 5.94 -3.34
CA GLY A 106 8.03 6.43 -4.47
C GLY A 106 7.44 7.82 -4.25
N TYR A 107 7.54 8.39 -3.05
CA TYR A 107 7.22 9.79 -2.75
C TYR A 107 8.51 10.61 -2.63
N CYS A 108 8.38 11.94 -2.72
CA CYS A 108 9.52 12.85 -2.65
C CYS A 108 10.17 12.82 -1.25
N GLN A 109 11.48 12.57 -1.20
CA GLN A 109 12.29 12.51 0.03
C GLN A 109 12.87 13.87 0.46
N HIS A 110 12.39 14.98 -0.10
CA HIS A 110 12.80 16.31 0.37
C HIS A 110 12.25 16.55 1.80
N PRO A 111 13.03 17.11 2.76
CA PRO A 111 12.60 17.29 4.15
C PRO A 111 11.25 18.03 4.31
N ASP A 112 11.04 19.02 3.46
CA ASP A 112 9.82 19.85 3.42
C ASP A 112 8.82 19.44 2.31
N CYS A 113 9.00 18.27 1.70
CA CYS A 113 8.04 17.67 0.76
C CYS A 113 7.62 16.29 1.25
N ALA A 114 6.60 15.75 0.62
CA ALA A 114 6.17 14.37 0.80
C ALA A 114 5.32 13.89 -0.39
N HIS A 115 5.29 14.64 -1.49
CA HIS A 115 4.27 14.46 -2.51
C HIS A 115 4.69 13.45 -3.59
N ALA A 116 3.68 12.88 -4.23
CA ALA A 116 3.87 11.88 -5.27
C ALA A 116 4.54 12.49 -6.53
N PRO A 117 5.22 11.69 -7.36
CA PRO A 117 6.01 12.20 -8.49
C PRO A 117 5.18 12.96 -9.54
N PHE A 118 3.87 12.69 -9.63
CA PHE A 118 2.98 13.40 -10.56
C PHE A 118 2.67 14.84 -10.13
N THR A 119 2.93 15.19 -8.87
CA THR A 119 2.81 16.58 -8.37
C THR A 119 4.00 17.45 -8.73
N HIS A 120 5.06 16.86 -9.31
CA HIS A 120 6.27 17.56 -9.72
C HIS A 120 6.26 17.86 -11.22
N SER A 121 6.82 19.01 -11.60
CA SER A 121 6.89 19.41 -13.01
C SER A 121 7.66 18.41 -13.86
N ALA A 122 7.29 18.30 -15.13
CA ALA A 122 7.99 17.48 -16.10
C ALA A 122 9.24 18.19 -16.67
N ALA A 123 10.03 18.85 -15.82
CA ALA A 123 11.19 19.64 -16.25
C ALA A 123 12.38 18.80 -16.78
N SER A 124 12.39 17.49 -16.54
CA SER A 124 13.35 16.51 -17.09
C SER A 124 12.93 15.07 -16.71
N ALA A 125 13.74 14.07 -17.08
CA ALA A 125 13.60 12.68 -16.61
C ALA A 125 13.60 12.54 -15.08
N ALA A 126 14.19 13.51 -14.35
CA ALA A 126 14.26 13.48 -12.90
C ALA A 126 13.05 14.13 -12.19
N ARG A 127 12.09 14.71 -12.93
CA ARG A 127 11.03 15.63 -12.42
C ARG A 127 11.63 16.89 -11.75
N GLY A 128 10.94 18.02 -11.87
CA GLY A 128 11.38 19.32 -11.34
C GLY A 128 10.70 19.69 -10.01
N ALA A 129 10.44 20.98 -9.82
CA ALA A 129 9.80 21.53 -8.63
C ALA A 129 8.40 20.94 -8.38
N CYS A 130 8.05 20.79 -7.11
CA CYS A 130 6.68 20.46 -6.71
C CYS A 130 5.76 21.60 -7.14
N GLN A 131 4.60 21.26 -7.69
CA GLN A 131 3.62 22.21 -8.21
C GLN A 131 2.52 22.54 -7.19
N ILE A 132 2.60 21.97 -5.98
CA ILE A 132 1.73 22.37 -4.87
C ILE A 132 2.19 23.75 -4.38
N PRO A 133 1.35 24.81 -4.45
CA PRO A 133 1.80 26.19 -4.25
C PRO A 133 2.47 26.46 -2.88
N THR A 134 2.11 25.69 -1.86
CA THR A 134 2.63 25.82 -0.50
C THR A 134 3.90 25.00 -0.26
N CYS A 135 4.37 24.21 -1.22
CA CYS A 135 5.51 23.34 -1.06
C CYS A 135 6.80 24.01 -1.58
N PRO A 136 7.86 24.16 -0.75
CA PRO A 136 9.11 24.81 -1.14
C PRO A 136 10.04 23.91 -1.96
N CYS A 137 9.58 22.71 -2.35
CA CYS A 137 10.42 21.69 -2.97
C CYS A 137 10.79 22.04 -4.41
N ASP A 138 12.07 22.32 -4.63
CA ASP A 138 12.66 22.73 -5.91
C ASP A 138 12.88 21.57 -6.90
N LYS A 139 13.00 20.35 -6.38
CA LYS A 139 13.30 19.16 -7.18
C LYS A 139 12.81 17.89 -6.49
N PHE A 140 12.25 16.97 -7.28
CA PHE A 140 11.91 15.64 -6.79
C PHE A 140 13.15 14.87 -6.33
N ARG A 141 13.08 14.30 -5.13
CA ARG A 141 14.14 13.47 -4.52
C ARG A 141 13.60 12.06 -4.33
N LYS A 142 14.31 11.06 -4.85
CA LYS A 142 13.92 9.64 -4.76
C LYS A 142 14.24 9.04 -3.41
#